data_AF-A0A6J4Y1W0-F1
#
_entry.id   AF-A0A6J4Y1W0-F1
#
_cell.length_a   1.000
_cell.length_b   1.000
_cell.length_c   1.000
_cell.angle_alpha   90.00
_cell.angle_beta   90.00
_cell.angle_gamma   90.00
#
_symmetry.space_group_name_H-M   'P 1'
#
loop_
_entity.id
_entity.type
_entity.pdbx_description
1 polymer ?
#
loop_
_entity_poly.entity_id
_entity_poly.type
_entity_poly.pdbx_seq_one_letter_code
_entity_poly.pdbx_strand_id
1 'polypeptide(L)'
;MYLLEVRQYQIVQTARNELTIIYVTQTKAVDIEAKLKHTLTGALAKEDLDSHVKLRFKQAEFIARDERSGKYRPIISLGEPDESAAT
;
A
#
# COMPACT_ATOMS: atom_id res chain seq x y z
N MET A 1 3.12 -18.27 4.44
CA MET A 1 4.12 -17.76 3.48
C MET A 1 4.68 -16.47 4.06
N TYR A 2 5.96 -16.42 4.42
CA TYR A 2 6.54 -15.28 5.12
C TYR A 2 7.09 -14.25 4.12
N LEU A 3 6.63 -13.00 4.21
CA LEU A 3 7.13 -11.85 3.42
C LEU A 3 8.48 -11.34 3.97
N LEU A 4 9.45 -12.24 4.18
CA LEU A 4 10.79 -11.89 4.70
C LEU A 4 11.53 -10.88 3.83
N GLU A 5 11.14 -10.77 2.55
CA GLU A 5 11.72 -9.89 1.54
C GLU A 5 11.17 -8.45 1.61
N VAL A 6 10.10 -8.20 2.37
CA VAL A 6 9.53 -6.86 2.59
C VAL A 6 10.06 -6.30 3.90
N ARG A 7 10.77 -5.17 3.82
CA ARG A 7 11.30 -4.46 4.98
C ARG A 7 10.18 -3.71 5.69
N GLN A 8 9.36 -3.02 4.92
CA GLN A 8 8.30 -2.14 5.37
C GLN A 8 7.19 -2.16 4.34
N TYR A 9 5.94 -2.07 4.80
CA TYR A 9 4.79 -1.88 3.93
C TYR A 9 3.78 -0.95 4.58
N GLN A 10 2.97 -0.31 3.74
CA GLN A 10 1.84 0.51 4.14
C GLN A 10 0.69 0.24 3.17
N ILE A 11 -0.51 0.08 3.70
CA ILE A 11 -1.74 -0.07 2.91
C ILE A 11 -2.54 1.21 3.07
N VAL A 12 -2.94 1.80 1.95
CA VAL A 12 -3.67 3.06 1.90
C VAL A 12 -4.91 2.87 1.04
N GLN A 13 -6.05 3.34 1.51
CA GLN A 13 -7.25 3.43 0.67
C GLN A 13 -7.12 4.66 -0.24
N THR A 14 -7.00 4.42 -1.55
CA THR A 14 -6.82 5.49 -2.55
C THR A 14 -8.11 5.83 -3.30
N ALA A 15 -9.11 4.94 -3.22
CA ALA A 15 -10.47 5.21 -3.69
C ALA A 15 -11.46 4.37 -2.87
N ARG A 16 -12.77 4.61 -3.07
CA ARG A 16 -13.86 3.88 -2.38
C ARG A 16 -13.63 2.37 -2.34
N ASN A 17 -13.16 1.81 -3.45
CA ASN A 17 -12.94 0.38 -3.66
C ASN A 17 -11.50 0.08 -4.10
N GLU A 18 -10.51 0.92 -3.76
CA GLU A 18 -9.12 0.71 -4.14
C GLU A 18 -8.19 0.81 -2.94
N LEU A 19 -7.36 -0.22 -2.74
CA LEU A 19 -6.26 -0.24 -1.77
C LEU A 19 -4.93 -0.22 -2.51
N THR A 20 -4.09 0.75 -2.20
CA THR A 20 -2.71 0.84 -2.67
C THR A 20 -1.76 0.35 -1.58
N ILE A 21 -0.95 -0.63 -1.93
CA ILE A 21 0.11 -1.19 -1.08
C ILE A 21 1.43 -0.58 -1.51
N ILE A 22 1.98 0.25 -0.64
CA ILE A 22 3.32 0.81 -0.78
C ILE A 22 4.28 -0.10 -0.02
N TYR A 23 5.33 -0.58 -0.66
CA TYR A 23 6.25 -1.53 -0.02
C TYR A 23 7.72 -1.20 -0.32
N VAL A 24 8.57 -1.50 0.66
CA VAL A 24 10.03 -1.36 0.58
C VAL A 24 10.63 -2.76 0.69
N THR A 25 11.45 -3.14 -0.28
CA THR A 25 12.10 -4.45 -0.31
C THR A 25 13.40 -4.43 0.51
N GLN A 26 13.76 -5.55 1.16
CA GLN A 26 15.05 -5.69 1.85
C GLN A 26 16.19 -5.95 0.87
N THR A 27 15.90 -6.66 -0.22
CA THR A 27 16.83 -7.04 -1.28
C THR A 27 16.23 -6.69 -2.65
N LYS A 28 17.03 -6.80 -3.73
CA LYS A 28 16.50 -6.81 -5.11
C LYS A 28 15.79 -8.13 -5.39
N ALA A 29 14.72 -8.41 -4.64
CA ALA A 29 13.93 -9.61 -4.78
C ALA A 29 13.11 -9.53 -6.07
N VAL A 30 13.44 -10.38 -7.03
CA VAL A 30 12.62 -10.63 -8.21
C VAL A 30 11.32 -11.29 -7.71
N ASP A 31 10.17 -10.90 -8.27
CA ASP A 31 8.84 -11.45 -8.01
C ASP A 31 8.13 -11.09 -6.69
N ILE A 32 8.65 -10.13 -5.92
CA ILE A 32 8.00 -9.73 -4.66
C ILE A 32 6.57 -9.19 -4.87
N GLU A 33 6.34 -8.44 -5.96
CA GLU A 33 5.03 -7.90 -6.29
C GLU A 33 4.02 -9.01 -6.56
N ALA A 34 4.42 -10.06 -7.29
CA ALA A 34 3.58 -11.21 -7.57
C ALA A 34 3.22 -11.97 -6.28
N LYS A 35 4.19 -12.16 -5.37
CA LYS A 35 3.95 -12.79 -4.05
C LYS A 35 2.99 -11.96 -3.20
N LEU A 36 3.18 -10.64 -3.17
CA LEU A 36 2.31 -9.70 -2.46
C LEU A 36 0.88 -9.74 -3.03
N LYS A 37 0.75 -9.70 -4.35
CA LYS A 37 -0.53 -9.83 -5.04
C LYS A 37 -1.24 -11.12 -4.69
N HIS A 38 -0.56 -12.27 -4.82
CA HIS A 38 -1.13 -13.57 -4.49
C HIS A 38 -1.61 -13.64 -3.03
N THR A 39 -0.78 -13.16 -2.10
CA THR A 39 -1.10 -13.18 -0.66
C THR A 39 -2.31 -12.32 -0.34
N LEU A 40 -2.36 -11.09 -0.86
CA LEU A 40 -3.42 -10.13 -0.55
C LEU A 40 -4.73 -10.46 -1.26
N THR A 41 -4.68 -10.91 -2.52
CA THR A 41 -5.87 -11.43 -3.19
C THR A 41 -6.42 -12.64 -2.44
N GLY A 42 -5.57 -13.55 -1.96
CA GLY A 42 -6.00 -14.67 -1.13
C GLY A 42 -6.60 -14.26 0.22
N ALA A 43 -6.14 -13.15 0.81
CA ALA A 43 -6.74 -12.59 2.02
C ALA A 43 -8.10 -11.94 1.73
N LEU A 44 -8.24 -11.16 0.65
CA LEU A 44 -9.51 -10.57 0.24
C LEU A 44 -10.56 -11.62 -0.12
N ALA A 45 -10.16 -12.69 -0.81
CA ALA A 45 -11.07 -13.77 -1.20
C ALA A 45 -11.64 -14.52 0.01
N LYS A 46 -10.90 -14.63 1.12
CA LYS A 46 -11.42 -15.23 2.37
C LYS A 46 -12.52 -14.41 3.02
N GLU A 47 -12.55 -13.12 2.76
CA GLU A 47 -13.53 -12.17 3.27
C GLU A 47 -14.60 -11.80 2.23
N ASP A 48 -14.60 -12.46 1.06
CA ASP A 48 -15.52 -12.20 -0.07
C ASP A 48 -15.43 -10.76 -0.64
N LEU A 49 -14.25 -10.14 -0.54
CA LEU A 49 -13.98 -8.76 -0.95
C LEU A 49 -13.16 -8.63 -2.24
N ASP A 50 -12.68 -9.73 -2.81
CA ASP A 50 -11.75 -9.74 -3.95
C ASP A 50 -12.36 -9.18 -5.24
N SER A 51 -13.68 -9.34 -5.42
CA SER A 51 -14.43 -8.76 -6.54
C SER A 51 -14.77 -7.27 -6.35
N HIS A 52 -14.73 -6.79 -5.09
CA HIS A 52 -15.13 -5.44 -4.72
C HIS A 52 -13.96 -4.49 -4.52
N VAL A 53 -12.77 -5.01 -4.22
CA VAL A 53 -11.60 -4.22 -3.86
C VAL A 53 -10.48 -4.42 -4.87
N LYS A 54 -10.12 -3.34 -5.57
CA LYS A 54 -8.97 -3.30 -6.46
C LYS A 54 -7.69 -3.09 -5.65
N LEU A 55 -6.66 -3.90 -5.92
CA LEU A 55 -5.34 -3.73 -5.34
C LEU A 55 -4.38 -3.04 -6.31
N ARG A 56 -3.62 -2.05 -5.81
CA ARG A 56 -2.46 -1.48 -6.50
C ARG A 56 -1.20 -1.71 -5.69
N PHE A 57 -0.08 -1.83 -6.39
CA PHE A 57 1.23 -2.08 -5.79
C PHE A 57 2.19 -0.97 -6.22
N LYS A 58 2.93 -0.42 -5.25
CA LYS A 58 3.93 0.60 -5.50
C LYS A 58 5.18 0.30 -4.68
N GLN A 59 6.27 -0.04 -5.36
CA GLN A 59 7.57 -0.15 -4.71
C GLN A 59 8.10 1.25 -4.39
N ALA A 60 8.65 1.43 -3.20
CA ALA A 60 9.32 2.65 -2.75
C ALA A 60 10.68 2.31 -2.14
N GLU A 61 11.61 3.27 -2.17
CA GLU A 61 12.91 3.13 -1.51
C GLU A 61 12.82 3.33 0.00
N PHE A 62 11.87 4.17 0.44
CA PHE A 62 11.62 4.48 1.85
C PHE A 62 10.17 4.92 2.05
N ILE A 63 9.60 4.61 3.22
CA ILE A 63 8.29 5.12 3.66
C ILE A 63 8.52 6.03 4.85
N ALA A 64 8.24 7.33 4.67
CA ALA A 64 8.41 8.33 5.71
C ALA A 64 7.56 8.00 6.94
N ARG A 65 8.24 7.87 8.08
CA ARG A 65 7.62 7.80 9.39
C ARG A 65 7.52 9.20 9.97
N ASP A 66 6.47 9.44 10.72
CA ASP A 66 6.39 10.60 11.58
C ASP A 66 7.34 10.41 12.77
N GLU A 67 8.37 11.25 12.88
CA GLU A 67 9.41 11.12 13.92
C GLU A 67 8.88 11.29 15.34
N ARG A 68 7.74 12.00 15.50
CA ARG A 68 7.17 12.33 16.80
C ARG A 68 6.25 11.22 17.34
N SER A 69 5.56 10.51 16.45
CA SER A 69 4.66 9.41 16.82
C SER A 69 5.23 8.02 16.53
N GLY A 70 6.31 7.93 15.74
CA GLY A 70 6.86 6.67 15.24
C GLY A 70 5.93 5.93 14.26
N LYS A 71 4.74 6.48 13.99
CA LYS A 71 3.73 5.91 13.11
C LYS A 71 4.07 6.26 11.67
N TYR A 72 3.69 5.39 10.75
CA TYR A 72 3.70 5.74 9.33
C TYR A 72 2.72 6.90 9.13
N ARG A 73 3.14 7.97 8.46
CA ARG A 73 2.22 9.06 8.17
C ARG A 73 1.07 8.48 7.34
N PRO A 74 -0.19 8.63 7.77
CA PRO A 74 -1.29 8.39 6.85
C PRO A 74 -1.04 9.35 5.68
N ILE A 75 -0.85 8.79 4.50
CA ILE A 75 -0.90 9.62 3.29
C ILE A 75 -2.36 10.05 3.26
N ILE A 76 -2.59 11.33 3.57
CA ILE A 76 -3.87 11.98 3.36
C ILE A 76 -4.19 11.64 1.90
N SER A 77 -5.26 10.87 1.72
CA SER A 77 -5.81 10.60 0.40
C SER A 77 -5.71 11.91 -0.37
N LEU A 78 -5.02 11.92 -1.52
CA LEU A 78 -5.21 12.96 -2.52
C LEU A 78 -6.64 12.76 -3.05
N GLY A 79 -7.62 13.00 -2.19
CA GLY A 79 -9.01 13.16 -2.54
C GLY A 79 -9.07 14.49 -3.21
N GLU A 80 -8.94 14.45 -4.53
CA GLU A 80 -9.03 15.56 -5.48
C GLU A 80 -8.03 16.72 -5.24
N PRO A 81 -7.52 17.36 -6.31
CA PRO A 81 -6.84 18.63 -6.13
C PRO A 81 -7.84 19.62 -5.53
N ASP A 82 -7.54 20.13 -4.35
CA ASP A 82 -8.27 21.24 -3.77
C ASP A 82 -8.04 22.47 -4.67
N GLU A 83 -9.06 22.84 -5.46
CA GLU A 83 -9.06 24.05 -6.31
C GLU A 83 -9.14 25.36 -5.49
N SER A 84 -8.84 25.35 -4.18
CA SER A 84 -8.89 26.54 -3.34
C SER A 84 -7.54 27.19 -3.01
N ALA A 85 -6.41 26.69 -3.52
CA ALA A 85 -5.10 27.34 -3.35
C ALA A 85 -4.71 28.30 -4.50
N ALA A 86 -5.68 28.77 -5.28
CA ALA A 86 -5.52 29.88 -6.21
C ALA A 86 -6.41 31.05 -5.78
N THR A 87 -6.04 31.74 -4.70
CA THR A 87 -6.41 33.16 -4.50
C THR A 87 -5.35 33.86 -3.67
#